data_AF-A0A534UQT7-F1
#
_entry.id   AF-A0A534UQT7-F1
#
_cell.length_a   1.000
_cell.length_b   1.000
_cell.length_c   1.000
_cell.angle_alpha   90.00
_cell.angle_beta   90.00
_cell.angle_gamma   90.00
#
_symmetry.space_group_name_H-M   'P 1'
#
loop_
_entity.id
_entity.type
_entity.pdbx_description
1 polymer ?
#
loop_
_entity_poly.entity_id
_entity_poly.type
_entity_poly.pdbx_seq_one_letter_code
_entity_poly.pdbx_strand_id
1 'polypeptide(L)'
;MYRAILIWTASFIFSGLIAGKTSFASEVNSSVGTETSISPSSESGQERRALQQLAVTLAAGGETWRSFHDLRPDDEETKRPLDPTIPDMDCSVDEIADYVSCYGSPIATKEEAERRFTGLIDELQAVLPSERWQGAETEPRTASIRSYTCRDQDSDAQIDIDIVPQWSPNEEISHVITIFGWTAIEPRL
;
A
#
# COMPACT_ATOMS: atom_id res chain seq x y z
N MET A 1 -15.96 -31.60 38.38
CA MET A 1 -14.57 -32.14 38.35
C MET A 1 -13.77 -31.29 37.39
N TYR A 2 -12.99 -30.33 37.89
CA TYR A 2 -12.10 -29.48 37.07
C TYR A 2 -10.70 -30.09 37.06
N ARG A 3 -10.15 -30.35 35.88
CA ARG A 3 -8.75 -30.80 35.72
C ARG A 3 -7.91 -29.61 35.30
N ALA A 4 -7.07 -29.15 36.23
CA ALA A 4 -5.96 -28.25 35.94
C ALA A 4 -4.85 -29.02 35.22
N ILE A 5 -4.29 -28.43 34.17
CA ILE A 5 -3.08 -28.94 33.51
C ILE A 5 -1.99 -27.90 33.74
N LEU A 6 -1.09 -28.24 34.66
CA LEU A 6 0.21 -27.64 34.89
C LEU A 6 1.20 -28.28 33.91
N ILE A 7 1.95 -27.48 33.15
CA ILE A 7 3.19 -27.95 32.51
C ILE A 7 4.29 -26.97 32.91
N TRP A 8 5.30 -27.53 33.55
CA TRP A 8 6.53 -26.89 33.98
C TRP A 8 7.70 -27.57 33.25
N THR A 9 8.83 -26.87 33.21
CA THR A 9 10.21 -27.28 32.83
C THR A 9 10.61 -27.10 31.37
N ALA A 10 11.86 -26.78 30.99
CA ALA A 10 13.03 -26.11 31.57
C ALA A 10 14.15 -26.21 30.50
N SER A 11 15.09 -25.25 30.50
CA SER A 11 16.47 -25.33 29.95
C SER A 11 16.62 -25.26 28.41
N PHE A 12 17.66 -24.70 27.78
CA PHE A 12 19.09 -24.64 28.11
C PHE A 12 19.78 -23.38 27.55
N ILE A 13 20.88 -23.01 28.22
CA ILE A 13 21.88 -22.01 27.88
C ILE A 13 22.80 -22.52 26.76
N PHE A 14 23.18 -21.66 25.81
CA PHE A 14 24.46 -21.76 25.11
C PHE A 14 25.18 -20.40 25.06
N SER A 15 26.37 -20.38 25.64
CA SER A 15 27.38 -19.32 25.55
C SER A 15 28.22 -19.48 24.27
N GLY A 16 28.75 -18.39 23.71
CA GLY A 16 29.78 -18.46 22.67
C GLY A 16 30.25 -17.11 22.11
N LEU A 17 31.37 -16.62 22.63
CA LEU A 17 32.17 -15.46 22.21
C LEU A 17 32.64 -15.53 20.75
N ILE A 18 32.78 -14.38 20.06
CA ILE A 18 34.06 -13.96 19.42
C ILE A 18 34.17 -12.42 19.47
N ALA A 19 35.16 -11.93 20.22
CA ALA A 19 35.72 -10.59 20.08
C ALA A 19 37.03 -10.68 19.28
N GLY A 20 37.19 -9.82 18.28
CA GLY A 20 38.44 -9.69 17.53
C GLY A 20 38.42 -8.44 16.65
N LYS A 21 39.17 -7.41 17.06
CA LYS A 21 39.49 -6.21 16.27
C LYS A 21 40.64 -6.52 15.31
N THR A 22 40.66 -5.93 14.12
CA THR A 22 41.64 -4.90 13.68
C THR A 22 41.40 -4.48 12.23
N SER A 23 41.75 -3.23 11.96
CA SER A 23 41.60 -2.44 10.72
C SER A 23 42.85 -2.56 9.84
N PHE A 24 42.72 -2.49 8.51
CA PHE A 24 43.21 -1.38 7.63
C PHE A 24 43.42 -1.77 6.16
N ALA A 25 43.14 -0.76 5.30
CA ALA A 25 43.61 -0.48 3.93
C ALA A 25 43.07 -1.38 2.79
N SER A 26 42.15 -0.91 1.93
CA SER A 26 42.27 0.10 0.86
C SER A 26 42.99 -0.40 -0.39
N GLU A 27 42.24 -0.67 -1.46
CA GLU A 27 42.66 -0.28 -2.80
C GLU A 27 41.46 0.01 -3.70
N VAL A 28 41.55 1.17 -4.35
CA VAL A 28 40.59 1.76 -5.29
C VAL A 28 40.61 0.97 -6.59
N ASN A 29 39.44 0.66 -7.14
CA ASN A 29 39.26 0.72 -8.58
C ASN A 29 37.84 1.14 -8.95
N SER A 30 37.82 2.18 -9.77
CA SER A 30 36.66 2.86 -10.34
C SER A 30 35.86 1.93 -11.26
N SER A 31 34.55 1.92 -11.06
CA SER A 31 33.58 1.79 -12.15
C SER A 31 32.33 2.53 -11.71
N VAL A 32 32.19 3.76 -12.19
CA VAL A 32 30.95 4.54 -12.12
C VAL A 32 29.91 3.79 -12.96
N GLY A 33 29.20 2.87 -12.32
CA GLY A 33 27.85 2.48 -12.71
C GLY A 33 26.92 3.36 -11.89
N THR A 34 26.25 4.30 -12.55
CA THR A 34 25.19 5.10 -11.94
C THR A 34 24.00 4.19 -11.66
N GLU A 35 24.07 3.40 -10.59
CA GLU A 35 22.89 2.90 -9.93
C GLU A 35 22.38 4.06 -9.08
N THR A 36 21.30 4.67 -9.55
CA THR A 36 20.48 5.57 -8.75
C THR A 36 19.96 4.75 -7.59
N SER A 37 20.74 4.66 -6.52
CA SER A 37 20.32 4.12 -5.24
C SER A 37 19.24 5.05 -4.72
N ILE A 38 18.00 4.79 -5.14
CA ILE A 38 16.83 5.45 -4.56
C ILE A 38 16.86 5.04 -3.10
N SER A 39 17.02 6.04 -2.22
CA SER A 39 17.09 5.75 -0.80
C SER A 39 15.72 5.21 -0.36
N PRO A 40 15.66 4.19 0.51
CA PRO A 40 14.39 3.70 1.04
C PRO A 40 13.53 4.81 1.68
N SER A 41 14.18 5.86 2.19
CA SER A 41 13.53 7.06 2.72
C SER A 41 12.88 7.95 1.65
N SER A 42 13.40 7.98 0.42
CA SER A 42 12.81 8.73 -0.68
C SER A 42 11.57 8.03 -1.27
N GLU A 43 11.57 6.70 -1.33
CA GLU A 43 10.38 5.93 -1.77
C GLU A 43 9.25 6.04 -0.75
N SER A 44 9.55 5.81 0.54
CA SER A 44 8.62 6.06 1.65
C SER A 44 8.09 7.50 1.62
N GLY A 45 8.95 8.49 1.38
CA GLY A 45 8.55 9.88 1.28
C GLY A 45 7.64 10.19 0.08
N GLN A 46 7.84 9.54 -1.07
CA GLN A 46 6.97 9.67 -2.23
C GLN A 46 5.64 8.98 -2.02
N GLU A 47 5.65 7.75 -1.50
CA GLU A 47 4.47 6.98 -1.17
C GLU A 47 3.56 7.73 -0.21
N ARG A 48 4.11 8.25 0.89
CA ARG A 48 3.39 9.10 1.85
C ARG A 48 2.69 10.27 1.18
N ARG A 49 3.40 11.01 0.33
CA ARG A 49 2.83 12.17 -0.39
C ARG A 49 1.72 11.76 -1.33
N ALA A 50 1.88 10.62 -2.03
CA ALA A 50 0.86 10.13 -2.95
C ALA A 50 -0.41 9.66 -2.22
N LEU A 51 -0.26 8.89 -1.14
CA LEU A 51 -1.38 8.47 -0.30
C LEU A 51 -2.11 9.65 0.34
N GLN A 52 -1.36 10.66 0.82
CA GLN A 52 -1.94 11.88 1.37
C GLN A 52 -2.73 12.65 0.31
N GLN A 53 -2.17 12.85 -0.89
CA GLN A 53 -2.82 13.57 -1.98
C GLN A 53 -4.08 12.84 -2.46
N LEU A 54 -4.03 11.51 -2.55
CA LEU A 54 -5.18 10.67 -2.87
C LEU A 54 -6.32 10.90 -1.87
N ALA A 55 -6.04 10.79 -0.58
CA ALA A 55 -7.04 10.97 0.47
C ALA A 55 -7.66 12.39 0.46
N VAL A 56 -6.84 13.43 0.30
CA VAL A 56 -7.32 14.82 0.19
C VAL A 56 -8.24 14.99 -1.02
N THR A 57 -7.86 14.42 -2.16
CA THR A 57 -8.64 14.52 -3.40
C THR A 57 -9.98 13.79 -3.27
N LEU A 58 -9.97 12.58 -2.71
CA LEU A 58 -11.20 11.81 -2.47
C LEU A 58 -12.15 12.55 -1.51
N ALA A 59 -11.61 13.11 -0.42
CA ALA A 59 -12.40 13.82 0.58
C ALA A 59 -12.94 15.18 0.10
N ALA A 60 -12.32 15.78 -0.91
CA ALA A 60 -12.83 17.00 -1.55
C ALA A 60 -14.02 16.74 -2.49
N GLY A 61 -14.25 15.48 -2.88
CA GLY A 61 -15.43 15.06 -3.64
C GLY A 61 -15.45 15.51 -5.11
N GLY A 62 -16.58 15.25 -5.78
CA GLY A 62 -16.73 15.38 -7.25
C GLY A 62 -16.35 16.73 -7.86
N GLU A 63 -16.38 17.84 -7.11
CA GLU A 63 -16.02 19.16 -7.66
C GLU A 63 -14.54 19.30 -8.00
N THR A 64 -13.66 18.62 -7.27
CA THR A 64 -12.22 18.55 -7.61
C THR A 64 -11.97 17.58 -8.76
N TRP A 65 -12.80 16.56 -8.93
CA TRP A 65 -12.77 15.66 -10.09
C TRP A 65 -13.23 16.38 -11.38
N ARG A 66 -14.16 17.34 -11.30
CA ARG A 66 -14.59 18.15 -12.47
C ARG A 66 -13.45 18.94 -13.14
N SER A 67 -12.43 19.37 -12.39
CA SER A 67 -11.24 19.98 -12.99
C SER A 67 -10.48 19.04 -13.93
N PHE A 68 -10.59 17.72 -13.76
CA PHE A 68 -10.05 16.75 -14.71
C PHE A 68 -10.96 16.61 -15.95
N HIS A 69 -12.28 16.71 -15.80
CA HIS A 69 -13.23 16.59 -16.92
C HIS A 69 -13.09 17.68 -18.00
N ASP A 70 -12.73 18.92 -17.63
CA ASP A 70 -12.70 20.06 -18.56
C ASP A 70 -11.51 20.06 -19.55
N LEU A 71 -10.59 19.11 -19.45
CA LEU A 71 -9.37 19.03 -20.28
C LEU A 71 -9.50 18.15 -21.52
N ARG A 72 -10.71 17.85 -22.01
CA ARG A 72 -10.91 16.85 -23.08
C ARG A 72 -10.56 17.36 -24.49
N PRO A 73 -9.59 16.74 -25.19
CA PRO A 73 -9.73 16.38 -26.60
C PRO A 73 -10.27 14.93 -26.71
N ASP A 74 -10.88 14.62 -27.84
CA ASP A 74 -11.69 13.43 -28.15
C ASP A 74 -11.00 12.04 -28.06
N ASP A 75 -10.42 11.67 -26.91
CA ASP A 75 -9.95 10.30 -26.66
C ASP A 75 -10.96 9.50 -25.83
N GLU A 76 -11.28 8.29 -26.32
CA GLU A 76 -12.21 7.30 -25.74
C GLU A 76 -11.71 6.68 -24.41
N GLU A 77 -10.55 7.11 -23.91
CA GLU A 77 -9.93 6.54 -22.71
C GLU A 77 -10.43 7.25 -21.45
N THR A 78 -11.34 6.59 -20.73
CA THR A 78 -11.98 7.11 -19.51
C THR A 78 -11.09 7.04 -18.27
N LYS A 79 -9.88 6.49 -18.41
CA LYS A 79 -8.93 6.26 -17.33
C LYS A 79 -7.67 7.08 -17.51
N ARG A 80 -7.32 7.88 -16.51
CA ARG A 80 -6.08 8.68 -16.51
C ARG A 80 -5.11 8.21 -15.43
N PRO A 81 -3.78 8.28 -15.67
CA PRO A 81 -2.80 7.98 -14.63
C PRO A 81 -3.00 8.86 -13.39
N LEU A 82 -2.85 8.29 -12.20
CA LEU A 82 -2.86 9.05 -10.95
C LEU A 82 -1.54 9.83 -10.80
N ASP A 83 -1.64 11.13 -10.53
CA ASP A 83 -0.51 12.02 -10.22
C ASP A 83 -0.71 12.67 -8.84
N PRO A 84 0.22 12.51 -7.88
CA PRO A 84 1.47 11.75 -7.97
C PRO A 84 1.27 10.23 -7.89
N THR A 85 2.15 9.50 -8.58
CA THR A 85 2.13 8.03 -8.62
C THR A 85 2.54 7.41 -7.29
N ILE A 86 1.83 6.37 -6.88
CA ILE A 86 2.22 5.50 -5.76
C ILE A 86 3.31 4.53 -6.28
N PRO A 87 4.50 4.47 -5.65
CA PRO A 87 5.58 3.58 -6.09
C PRO A 87 5.14 2.12 -6.24
N ASP A 88 5.64 1.47 -7.30
CA ASP A 88 5.35 0.07 -7.66
C ASP A 88 3.87 -0.27 -7.90
N MET A 89 3.04 0.74 -8.16
CA MET A 89 1.62 0.56 -8.47
C MET A 89 1.23 1.25 -9.77
N ASP A 90 0.44 0.55 -10.59
CA ASP A 90 -0.24 1.11 -11.75
C ASP A 90 -1.59 1.68 -11.32
N CYS A 91 -1.66 3.00 -11.19
CA CYS A 91 -2.80 3.74 -10.67
C CYS A 91 -3.52 4.51 -11.76
N SER A 92 -4.84 4.34 -11.82
CA SER A 92 -5.73 5.08 -12.71
C SER A 92 -6.93 5.67 -11.98
N VAL A 93 -7.34 6.84 -12.42
CA VAL A 93 -8.60 7.50 -12.07
C VAL A 93 -9.62 7.14 -13.14
N ASP A 94 -10.77 6.61 -12.75
CA ASP A 94 -11.95 6.54 -13.61
C ASP A 94 -12.81 7.79 -13.35
N GLU A 95 -12.83 8.69 -14.33
CA GLU A 95 -13.51 9.97 -14.19
C GLU A 95 -15.04 9.83 -14.22
N ILE A 96 -15.59 8.79 -14.86
CA ILE A 96 -17.05 8.64 -14.97
C ILE A 96 -17.63 8.13 -13.64
N ALA A 97 -16.93 7.18 -13.04
CA ALA A 97 -17.34 6.54 -11.80
C ALA A 97 -16.70 7.15 -10.54
N ASP A 98 -15.96 8.26 -10.69
CA ASP A 98 -15.35 9.04 -9.59
C ASP A 98 -14.54 8.17 -8.60
N TYR A 99 -13.75 7.22 -9.13
CA TYR A 99 -12.97 6.30 -8.30
C TYR A 99 -11.53 6.14 -8.80
N VAL A 100 -10.65 5.77 -7.88
CA VAL A 100 -9.24 5.44 -8.15
C VAL A 100 -9.05 3.94 -8.03
N SER A 101 -8.29 3.35 -8.95
CA SER A 101 -7.81 1.97 -8.84
C SER A 101 -6.32 1.89 -9.07
N CYS A 102 -5.62 1.27 -8.14
CA CYS A 102 -4.20 0.99 -8.21
C CYS A 102 -3.95 -0.52 -8.11
N TYR A 103 -3.12 -1.05 -9.00
CA TYR A 103 -2.71 -2.45 -8.99
C TYR A 103 -1.19 -2.55 -8.83
N GLY A 104 -0.74 -3.25 -7.79
CA GLY A 104 0.67 -3.54 -7.61
C GLY A 104 1.19 -4.59 -8.59
N SER A 105 2.52 -4.67 -8.70
CA SER A 105 3.16 -5.79 -9.40
C SER A 105 2.92 -7.13 -8.68
N PRO A 106 2.90 -8.27 -9.39
CA PRO A 106 2.75 -9.58 -8.76
C PRO A 106 3.88 -9.88 -7.75
N ILE A 107 3.50 -10.30 -6.55
CA ILE A 107 4.37 -10.68 -5.44
C ILE A 107 4.35 -12.20 -5.28
N ALA A 108 5.52 -12.83 -5.33
CA ALA A 108 5.64 -14.29 -5.37
C ALA A 108 5.16 -14.98 -4.09
N THR A 109 5.38 -14.37 -2.92
CA THR A 109 5.06 -15.00 -1.63
C THR A 109 4.00 -14.21 -0.87
N LYS A 110 3.20 -14.94 -0.08
CA LYS A 110 2.17 -14.34 0.76
C LYS A 110 2.78 -13.44 1.84
N GLU A 111 3.90 -13.85 2.44
CA GLU A 111 4.58 -13.13 3.51
C GLU A 111 5.13 -11.78 3.03
N GLU A 112 5.63 -11.71 1.79
CA GLU A 112 6.07 -10.45 1.19
C GLU A 112 4.87 -9.53 0.91
N ALA A 113 3.77 -10.08 0.40
CA ALA A 113 2.55 -9.33 0.16
C ALA A 113 1.96 -8.76 1.47
N GLU A 114 1.92 -9.56 2.54
CA GLU A 114 1.47 -9.11 3.87
C GLU A 114 2.37 -8.01 4.44
N ARG A 115 3.69 -8.06 4.19
CA ARG A 115 4.61 -7.00 4.61
C ARG A 115 4.34 -5.71 3.84
N ARG A 116 4.19 -5.78 2.52
CA ARG A 116 3.86 -4.62 1.68
C ARG A 116 2.51 -4.02 2.05
N PHE A 117 1.50 -4.87 2.28
CA PHE A 117 0.16 -4.48 2.73
C PHE A 117 0.22 -3.72 4.06
N THR A 118 0.93 -4.27 5.05
CA THR A 118 1.09 -3.61 6.36
C THR A 118 1.84 -2.29 6.22
N GLY A 119 2.90 -2.26 5.40
CA GLY A 119 3.66 -1.04 5.12
C GLY A 119 2.80 0.07 4.51
N LEU A 120 1.94 -0.25 3.54
CA LEU A 120 1.01 0.73 2.95
C LEU A 120 0.02 1.29 3.98
N ILE A 121 -0.50 0.43 4.86
CA ILE A 121 -1.39 0.85 5.94
C ILE A 121 -0.66 1.77 6.91
N ASP A 122 0.56 1.43 7.31
CA ASP A 122 1.37 2.25 8.20
C ASP A 122 1.65 3.63 7.58
N GLU A 123 1.99 3.67 6.28
CA GLU A 123 2.22 4.93 5.58
C GLU A 123 0.95 5.76 5.43
N LEU A 124 -0.19 5.13 5.16
CA LEU A 124 -1.50 5.79 5.13
C LEU A 124 -1.85 6.38 6.50
N GLN A 125 -1.75 5.58 7.57
CA GLN A 125 -2.06 6.03 8.93
C GLN A 125 -1.11 7.11 9.43
N ALA A 126 0.13 7.15 8.95
CA ALA A 126 1.10 8.18 9.30
C ALA A 126 0.77 9.56 8.71
N VAL A 127 0.03 9.61 7.59
CA VAL A 127 -0.27 10.86 6.88
C VAL A 127 -1.70 11.35 7.05
N LEU A 128 -2.62 10.47 7.45
CA LEU A 128 -4.03 10.83 7.62
C LEU A 128 -4.34 11.24 9.07
N PRO A 129 -5.10 12.33 9.29
CA PRO A 129 -5.51 12.74 10.63
C PRO A 129 -6.47 11.70 11.23
N SER A 130 -6.05 11.05 12.32
CA SER A 130 -6.75 9.89 12.91
C SER A 130 -8.10 10.24 13.56
N GLU A 131 -8.32 11.51 13.88
CA GLU A 131 -9.62 12.01 14.36
C GLU A 131 -10.68 12.00 13.26
N ARG A 132 -10.23 12.06 12.00
CA ARG A 132 -11.07 12.23 10.81
C ARG A 132 -11.08 10.98 9.92
N TRP A 133 -9.96 10.31 9.76
CA TRP A 133 -9.86 9.07 9.00
C TRP A 133 -9.79 7.88 9.96
N GLN A 134 -10.80 7.03 9.91
CA GLN A 134 -10.85 5.80 10.71
C GLN A 134 -10.61 4.60 9.82
N GLY A 135 -9.57 3.83 10.15
CA GLY A 135 -9.24 2.63 9.41
C GLY A 135 -9.21 1.39 10.28
N ALA A 136 -9.65 0.28 9.69
CA ALA A 136 -9.68 -1.03 10.34
C ALA A 136 -9.49 -2.15 9.31
N GLU A 137 -8.90 -3.26 9.78
CA GLU A 137 -9.00 -4.52 9.04
C GLU A 137 -10.46 -4.96 9.01
N THR A 138 -10.91 -5.39 7.84
CA THR A 138 -12.26 -5.84 7.58
C THR A 138 -12.26 -7.32 7.21
N GLU A 139 -13.44 -7.94 7.22
CA GLU A 139 -13.55 -9.27 6.63
C GLU A 139 -13.06 -9.23 5.17
N PRO A 140 -12.23 -10.19 4.74
CA PRO A 140 -11.73 -10.18 3.38
C PRO A 140 -12.86 -10.15 2.35
N ARG A 141 -12.75 -9.24 1.38
CA ARG A 141 -13.68 -9.17 0.26
C ARG A 141 -13.62 -10.48 -0.56
N THR A 142 -14.63 -10.75 -1.39
CA THR A 142 -14.84 -12.05 -2.07
C THR A 142 -13.60 -12.62 -2.78
N ALA A 143 -12.74 -11.76 -3.33
CA ALA A 143 -11.52 -12.16 -4.02
C ALA A 143 -10.24 -11.86 -3.23
N SER A 144 -10.35 -11.36 -2.00
CA SER A 144 -9.22 -10.94 -1.17
C SER A 144 -8.93 -11.98 -0.08
N ILE A 145 -7.67 -12.11 0.31
CA ILE A 145 -7.29 -12.89 1.51
C ILE A 145 -7.14 -12.01 2.74
N ARG A 146 -6.98 -10.69 2.56
CA ARG A 146 -6.95 -9.68 3.61
C ARG A 146 -7.43 -8.34 3.03
N SER A 147 -8.15 -7.58 3.85
CA SER A 147 -8.74 -6.31 3.46
C SER A 147 -8.60 -5.31 4.60
N TYR A 148 -8.33 -4.06 4.24
CA TYR A 148 -8.31 -2.93 5.14
C TYR A 148 -9.10 -1.79 4.50
N THR A 149 -9.93 -1.14 5.31
CA THR A 149 -10.74 -0.01 4.85
C THR A 149 -10.47 1.17 5.76
N CYS A 150 -10.16 2.33 5.16
CA CYS A 150 -10.04 3.62 5.81
C CYS A 150 -11.13 4.56 5.29
N ARG A 151 -11.89 5.19 6.18
CA ARG A 151 -12.98 6.09 5.82
C ARG A 151 -12.84 7.46 6.45
N ASP A 152 -13.03 8.49 5.64
CA ASP A 152 -13.19 9.87 6.06
C ASP A 152 -14.56 10.08 6.70
N GLN A 153 -14.60 10.50 7.96
CA GLN A 153 -15.87 10.68 8.68
C GLN A 153 -16.66 11.92 8.22
N ASP A 154 -15.99 12.90 7.60
CA ASP A 154 -16.61 14.16 7.19
C ASP A 154 -17.24 14.09 5.80
N SER A 155 -16.63 13.33 4.89
CA SER A 155 -17.04 13.25 3.48
C SER A 155 -17.51 11.86 3.02
N ASP A 156 -17.47 10.85 3.90
CA ASP A 156 -17.70 9.43 3.55
C ASP A 156 -16.77 8.87 2.45
N ALA A 157 -15.70 9.59 2.09
CA ALA A 157 -14.67 9.08 1.20
C ALA A 157 -13.99 7.84 1.80
N GLN A 158 -13.63 6.88 0.95
CA GLN A 158 -13.13 5.58 1.38
C GLN A 158 -11.89 5.18 0.59
N ILE A 159 -10.91 4.61 1.29
CA ILE A 159 -9.74 3.95 0.72
C ILE A 159 -9.75 2.50 1.17
N ASP A 160 -9.78 1.58 0.22
CA ASP A 160 -9.67 0.15 0.44
C ASP A 160 -8.29 -0.33 -0.01
N ILE A 161 -7.65 -1.15 0.81
CA ILE A 161 -6.41 -1.86 0.49
C ILE A 161 -6.68 -3.34 0.63
N ASP A 162 -6.31 -4.13 -0.37
CA ASP A 162 -6.56 -5.57 -0.39
C ASP A 162 -5.32 -6.35 -0.80
N ILE A 163 -5.22 -7.59 -0.30
CA ILE A 163 -4.33 -8.61 -0.87
C ILE A 163 -5.19 -9.59 -1.68
N VAL A 164 -4.94 -9.68 -2.98
CA VAL A 164 -5.68 -10.54 -3.91
C VAL A 164 -4.74 -11.63 -4.43
N PRO A 165 -5.07 -12.93 -4.25
CA PRO A 165 -4.34 -14.00 -4.90
C PRO A 165 -4.59 -13.95 -6.41
N GLN A 166 -3.51 -14.07 -7.18
CA GLN A 166 -3.52 -14.08 -8.62
C GLN A 166 -2.97 -15.42 -9.13
N TRP A 167 -3.76 -16.10 -9.94
CA TRP A 167 -3.34 -17.35 -10.57
C TRP A 167 -2.50 -17.03 -11.80
N SER A 168 -1.25 -17.49 -11.80
CA SER A 168 -0.44 -17.47 -13.01
C SER A 168 -0.81 -18.63 -13.94
N PRO A 169 -0.53 -18.54 -15.26
CA PRO A 169 -0.70 -19.65 -16.19
C PRO A 169 0.08 -20.92 -15.82
N ASN A 170 1.08 -20.81 -14.95
CA ASN A 170 1.93 -21.91 -14.50
C ASN A 170 1.43 -22.57 -13.21
N GLU A 171 0.20 -22.30 -12.79
CA GLU A 171 -0.40 -22.76 -11.52
C GLU A 171 0.31 -22.25 -10.24
N GLU A 172 1.31 -21.38 -10.37
CA GLU A 172 1.88 -20.66 -9.24
C GLU A 172 0.94 -19.52 -8.83
N ILE A 173 0.64 -19.44 -7.53
CA ILE A 173 -0.16 -18.36 -6.95
C ILE A 173 0.78 -17.22 -6.60
N SER A 174 0.62 -16.09 -7.29
CA SER A 174 1.17 -14.80 -6.87
C SER A 174 0.12 -14.02 -6.08
N HIS A 175 0.52 -12.88 -5.53
CA HIS A 175 -0.36 -11.98 -4.78
C HIS A 175 -0.22 -10.58 -5.35
N VAL A 176 -1.31 -9.84 -5.43
CA VAL A 176 -1.31 -8.45 -5.84
C VAL A 176 -1.89 -7.62 -4.71
N ILE A 177 -1.28 -6.47 -4.44
CA ILE A 177 -1.88 -5.45 -3.59
C ILE A 177 -2.72 -4.53 -4.46
N THR A 178 -3.97 -4.32 -4.09
CA THR A 178 -4.82 -3.33 -4.77
C THR A 178 -5.18 -2.21 -3.82
N ILE A 179 -5.23 -0.99 -4.32
CA ILE A 179 -5.81 0.16 -3.61
C ILE A 179 -6.98 0.68 -4.43
N PHE A 180 -8.15 0.80 -3.81
CA PHE A 180 -9.31 1.46 -4.39
C PHE A 180 -9.68 2.69 -3.58
N GLY A 181 -9.84 3.82 -4.24
CA GLY A 181 -10.30 5.07 -3.64
C GLY A 181 -11.69 5.42 -4.16
N TRP A 182 -12.61 5.73 -3.26
CA TRP A 182 -13.99 6.08 -3.59
C TRP A 182 -14.34 7.44 -2.98
N THR A 183 -14.93 8.34 -3.76
CA THR A 183 -15.64 9.48 -3.17
C THR A 183 -16.95 9.00 -2.52
N ALA A 184 -17.57 9.83 -1.67
CA ALA A 184 -18.95 9.60 -1.28
C ALA A 184 -19.81 9.36 -2.52
N ILE A 185 -20.57 8.26 -2.52
CA ILE A 185 -21.65 8.09 -3.47
C ILE A 185 -22.80 8.97 -2.96
N GLU A 186 -22.78 10.27 -3.29
CA GLU A 186 -24.02 11.01 -3.22
C GLU A 186 -24.99 10.35 -4.20
N PRO A 187 -26.23 10.01 -3.81
CA PRO A 187 -27.24 9.71 -4.79
C PRO A 187 -27.38 10.94 -5.68
N ARG A 188 -27.01 10.82 -6.96
CA ARG A 188 -27.38 11.79 -7.99
C ARG A 188 -28.91 11.76 -8.07
N LEU A 189 -29.57 12.62 -7.30
CA LEU A 189 -31.03 12.82 -7.29
C LEU A 189 -31.49 13.58 -8.53
#